data_AF-A0A6D2KS50-F1
#
_entry.id   AF-A0A6D2KS50-F1
#
_cell.length_a   1.000
_cell.length_b   1.000
_cell.length_c   1.000
_cell.angle_alpha   90.00
_cell.angle_beta   90.00
_cell.angle_gamma   90.00
#
_symmetry.space_group_name_H-M   'P 1'
#
loop_
_entity.id
_entity.type
_entity.pdbx_description
1 polymer ?
#
loop_
_entity_poly.entity_id
_entity_poly.type
_entity_poly.pdbx_seq_one_letter_code
_entity_poly.pdbx_strand_id
1 'polypeptide(L)'
;MRIVRIVKLPYFVICCLLLIILRLLSHHPSCAPYMSTIRGTQVSYIEPKSLGLQSLLKEAATEDRTVIITMVDREWAKPESLLDLFLESFRNGERTKHLLNHLIVVALDDKALQYCLRAHPHCYLHRDSRSKFESLNPDGLVAGWRKRALVKDILDLGYNMVFTEADVLWLRNPLLHCHPYDSFSVACGFSSSGHQAAENTGGFFYAKSNDETVDMLNILNVERVVYPTTGNQSLCDILKRKDVIQGLHLKSEIESLMFFEHSRKAAEATYIKNPLDADNLTRWGGALLELSQFQNPEGSKQMLHDAILKLEEALIIDPKKHNALWSVGNAHTSYGFMTPDQVAREHFDKATHYFQRAVDEQPENEHYRRSLQLASKAPELHTEVHKHGSGPQSLGGVAGPSSTTASGSKTMKQKKNSDLKYDVLGWVILAVGIVTWIQFAKSQMPPAPPRQ
;
A
#
# COMPACT_ATOMS: atom_id res chain seq x y z
N MET A 1 -54.12 -43.88 -60.59
CA MET A 1 -52.78 -43.85 -59.94
C MET A 1 -51.75 -43.51 -61.01
N ARG A 2 -50.83 -42.54 -60.92
CA ARG A 2 -50.46 -41.54 -59.91
C ARG A 2 -50.08 -40.28 -60.70
N ILE A 3 -50.67 -39.14 -60.32
CA ILE A 3 -50.29 -37.81 -60.80
C ILE A 3 -48.97 -37.44 -60.11
N VAL A 4 -47.91 -37.23 -60.88
CA VAL A 4 -46.60 -36.82 -60.37
C VAL A 4 -46.60 -35.31 -60.18
N ARG A 5 -46.41 -34.90 -58.93
CA ARG A 5 -46.42 -33.52 -58.43
C ARG A 5 -45.31 -32.66 -59.05
N ILE A 6 -45.72 -31.55 -59.65
CA ILE A 6 -44.89 -30.39 -59.98
C ILE A 6 -44.61 -29.63 -58.67
N VAL A 7 -43.46 -29.87 -58.03
CA VAL A 7 -42.97 -29.06 -56.90
C VAL A 7 -41.43 -28.97 -56.97
N LYS A 8 -40.88 -28.29 -57.98
CA LYS A 8 -39.48 -27.80 -57.98
C LYS A 8 -39.30 -26.42 -58.61
N LEU A 9 -40.38 -25.77 -59.05
CA LEU A 9 -40.32 -24.46 -59.69
C LEU A 9 -40.13 -23.26 -58.72
N PRO A 10 -40.66 -23.24 -57.47
CA PRO A 10 -40.56 -22.02 -56.66
C PRO A 10 -39.15 -21.79 -56.09
N TYR A 11 -38.41 -22.86 -55.76
CA TYR A 11 -37.05 -22.73 -55.20
C TYR A 11 -36.04 -22.22 -56.21
N PHE A 12 -36.17 -22.61 -57.48
CA PHE A 12 -35.29 -22.12 -58.54
C PHE A 12 -35.50 -20.63 -58.79
N VAL A 13 -36.76 -20.19 -58.83
CA VAL A 13 -37.10 -18.77 -59.00
C VAL A 13 -36.62 -17.93 -57.81
N ILE A 14 -36.79 -18.43 -56.58
CA ILE A 14 -36.29 -17.74 -55.37
C ILE A 14 -34.76 -17.63 -55.38
N CYS A 15 -34.05 -18.69 -55.78
CA CYS A 15 -32.59 -18.69 -55.85
C CYS A 15 -32.07 -17.73 -56.94
N CYS A 16 -32.73 -17.70 -58.10
CA CYS A 16 -32.42 -16.73 -59.16
C CYS A 16 -32.68 -15.29 -58.70
N LEU A 17 -33.79 -15.02 -58.00
CA LEU A 17 -34.09 -13.68 -57.47
C LEU A 17 -33.05 -13.24 -56.41
N LEU A 18 -32.62 -14.14 -55.53
CA LEU A 18 -31.55 -13.85 -54.55
C LEU A 18 -30.21 -13.52 -55.24
N LEU A 19 -29.84 -14.26 -56.28
CA LEU A 19 -28.62 -13.99 -57.05
C LEU A 19 -28.69 -12.68 -57.83
N ILE A 20 -29.87 -12.30 -58.34
CA ILE A 20 -30.11 -11.01 -58.99
C ILE A 20 -30.03 -9.87 -57.96
N ILE A 21 -30.62 -10.04 -56.77
CA ILE A 21 -30.52 -9.06 -55.67
C ILE A 21 -29.06 -8.90 -55.21
N LEU A 22 -28.30 -9.99 -55.07
CA LEU A 22 -26.87 -9.96 -54.76
C LEU A 22 -26.05 -9.25 -55.86
N ARG A 23 -26.40 -9.44 -57.13
CA ARG A 23 -25.76 -8.71 -58.25
C ARG A 23 -26.14 -7.23 -58.29
N LEU A 24 -27.39 -6.89 -57.99
CA LEU A 24 -27.85 -5.50 -57.93
C LEU A 24 -27.25 -4.76 -56.73
N LEU A 25 -27.09 -5.41 -55.57
CA LEU A 25 -26.40 -4.87 -54.41
C LEU A 25 -24.89 -4.68 -54.64
N SER A 26 -24.26 -5.56 -55.43
CA SER A 26 -22.83 -5.45 -55.78
C SER A 26 -22.55 -4.51 -56.96
N HIS A 27 -23.57 -4.03 -57.67
CA HIS A 27 -23.44 -3.04 -58.76
C HIS A 27 -24.17 -1.71 -58.49
N HIS A 28 -24.71 -1.49 -57.29
CA HIS A 28 -25.27 -0.21 -56.92
C HIS A 28 -24.17 0.87 -56.81
N PRO A 29 -24.22 1.98 -57.59
CA PRO A 29 -23.14 2.98 -57.65
C PRO A 29 -22.93 3.80 -56.35
N SER A 30 -23.76 3.60 -55.33
CA SER A 30 -23.64 4.30 -54.04
C SER A 30 -22.78 3.58 -53.01
N CYS A 31 -22.24 2.39 -53.31
CA CYS A 31 -21.26 1.69 -52.46
C CYS A 31 -19.83 1.73 -53.03
N ALA A 32 -19.60 2.47 -54.12
CA ALA A 32 -18.31 2.61 -54.79
C ALA A 32 -17.26 3.51 -54.10
N PRO A 33 -17.53 4.28 -53.01
CA PRO A 33 -16.45 4.89 -52.24
C PRO A 33 -16.00 4.08 -51.01
N TYR A 34 -16.52 2.85 -50.75
CA TYR A 34 -16.14 2.10 -49.53
C TYR A 34 -15.43 0.76 -49.74
N MET A 35 -15.22 0.30 -50.99
CA MET A 35 -14.55 -0.98 -51.27
C MET A 35 -13.39 -0.88 -52.29
N SER A 36 -12.85 0.33 -52.52
CA SER A 36 -11.67 0.55 -53.37
C SER A 36 -10.42 1.05 -52.62
N THR A 37 -10.47 1.19 -51.29
CA THR A 37 -9.28 1.47 -50.45
C THR A 37 -8.61 0.19 -49.92
N ILE A 38 -9.04 -0.99 -50.38
CA ILE A 38 -8.34 -2.27 -50.16
C ILE A 38 -7.72 -2.74 -51.49
N ARG A 39 -6.93 -1.86 -52.11
CA ARG A 39 -5.88 -2.27 -53.04
C ARG A 39 -4.66 -1.48 -52.62
N GLY A 40 -3.73 -2.20 -52.00
CA GLY A 40 -2.62 -1.64 -51.24
C GLY A 40 -1.99 -0.42 -51.90
N THR A 41 -2.32 0.75 -51.39
CA THR A 41 -1.29 1.74 -51.12
C THR A 41 -0.26 0.99 -50.28
N GLN A 42 1.00 1.01 -50.74
CA GLN A 42 2.09 0.77 -49.82
C GLN A 42 1.96 1.83 -48.71
N VAL A 43 1.22 1.47 -47.66
CA VAL A 43 1.48 2.00 -46.33
C VAL A 43 2.90 1.57 -46.11
N SER A 44 3.82 2.52 -46.24
CA SER A 44 5.17 2.36 -45.72
C SER A 44 4.99 1.69 -44.38
N TYR A 45 5.50 0.47 -44.23
CA TYR A 45 5.61 -0.21 -42.95
C TYR A 45 6.48 0.73 -42.12
N ILE A 46 5.87 1.72 -41.48
CA ILE A 46 6.49 2.44 -40.39
C ILE A 46 6.49 1.36 -39.33
N GLU A 47 7.61 0.63 -39.25
CA GLU A 47 7.94 -0.12 -38.06
C GLU A 47 7.62 0.83 -36.90
N PRO A 48 6.62 0.53 -36.06
CA PRO A 48 6.32 1.37 -34.93
C PRO A 48 7.58 1.31 -34.07
N LYS A 49 8.35 2.38 -34.16
CA LYS A 49 9.58 2.55 -33.40
C LYS A 49 9.13 2.43 -31.96
N SER A 50 9.46 1.33 -31.29
CA SER A 50 9.07 1.14 -29.90
C SER A 50 9.62 2.33 -29.13
N LEU A 51 8.76 3.25 -28.72
CA LEU A 51 9.20 4.36 -27.88
C LEU A 51 9.84 3.74 -26.65
N GLY A 52 10.99 4.28 -26.25
CA GLY A 52 11.58 3.91 -24.97
C GLY A 52 10.59 4.23 -23.85
N LEU A 53 10.62 3.45 -22.77
CA LEU A 53 9.70 3.59 -21.63
C LEU A 53 9.58 5.05 -21.16
N GLN A 54 10.68 5.78 -21.03
CA GLN A 54 10.69 7.19 -20.61
C GLN A 54 9.89 8.11 -21.53
N SER A 55 10.01 7.93 -22.86
CA SER A 55 9.29 8.75 -23.83
C SER A 55 7.80 8.45 -23.79
N LEU A 56 7.44 7.17 -23.67
CA LEU A 56 6.05 6.75 -23.54
C LEU A 56 5.40 7.25 -22.26
N LEU A 57 6.11 7.16 -21.12
CA LEU A 57 5.66 7.70 -19.84
C LEU A 57 5.41 9.21 -19.93
N LYS A 58 6.29 9.95 -20.60
CA LYS A 58 6.13 11.39 -20.80
C LYS A 58 4.91 11.75 -21.65
N GLU A 59 4.59 10.91 -22.64
CA GLU A 59 3.43 11.13 -23.53
C GLU A 59 2.10 10.76 -22.87
N ALA A 60 2.07 9.68 -22.09
CA ALA A 60 0.85 9.18 -21.46
C ALA A 60 0.57 9.79 -20.08
N ALA A 61 1.54 10.39 -19.40
CA ALA A 61 1.34 10.90 -18.05
C ALA A 61 0.31 12.04 -17.98
N THR A 62 -0.47 12.04 -16.90
CA THR A 62 -1.29 13.19 -16.46
C THR A 62 -0.41 14.36 -15.98
N GLU A 63 -1.04 15.49 -15.65
CA GLU A 63 -0.35 16.68 -15.09
C GLU A 63 0.42 16.36 -13.79
N ASP A 64 -0.12 15.48 -12.95
CA ASP A 64 0.49 15.01 -11.70
C ASP A 64 1.47 13.83 -11.91
N ARG A 65 1.86 13.55 -13.17
CA ARG A 65 2.75 12.45 -13.56
C ARG A 65 2.21 11.04 -13.27
N THR A 66 0.90 10.86 -13.28
CA THR A 66 0.27 9.56 -13.10
C THR A 66 0.08 8.84 -14.44
N VAL A 67 0.44 7.57 -14.51
CA VAL A 67 0.20 6.67 -15.65
C VAL A 67 -0.61 5.46 -15.21
N ILE A 68 -1.48 4.96 -16.10
CA ILE A 68 -2.24 3.72 -15.89
C ILE A 68 -1.55 2.61 -16.66
N ILE A 69 -1.32 1.47 -16.02
CA ILE A 69 -0.57 0.35 -16.57
C ILE A 69 -1.45 -0.90 -16.52
N THR A 70 -1.55 -1.58 -17.66
CA THR A 70 -2.08 -2.94 -17.73
C THR A 70 -1.11 -3.83 -18.49
N MET A 71 -1.15 -5.14 -18.25
CA MET A 71 -0.23 -6.10 -18.86
C MET A 71 -1.01 -7.22 -19.54
N VAL A 72 -0.64 -7.56 -20.78
CA VAL A 72 -1.34 -8.56 -21.59
C VAL A 72 -0.36 -9.42 -22.40
N ASP A 73 -0.67 -10.70 -22.51
CA ASP A 73 0.00 -11.63 -23.43
C ASP A 73 -0.85 -11.86 -24.70
N ARG A 74 -0.37 -12.73 -25.59
CA ARG A 74 -1.06 -13.12 -26.83
C ARG A 74 -2.45 -13.73 -26.64
N GLU A 75 -2.75 -14.31 -25.48
CA GLU A 75 -4.08 -14.89 -25.24
C GLU A 75 -5.08 -13.79 -24.91
N TRP A 76 -4.63 -12.72 -24.28
CA TRP A 76 -5.46 -11.59 -23.86
C TRP A 76 -5.47 -10.43 -24.85
N ALA A 77 -4.55 -10.43 -25.84
CA ALA A 77 -4.43 -9.40 -26.86
C ALA A 77 -4.62 -9.99 -28.28
N LYS A 78 -5.87 -10.28 -28.63
CA LYS A 78 -6.32 -10.75 -29.95
C LYS A 78 -7.75 -10.25 -30.25
N PRO A 79 -8.27 -10.34 -31.49
CA PRO A 79 -9.65 -9.92 -31.78
C PRO A 79 -10.65 -10.59 -30.84
N GLU A 80 -11.59 -9.80 -30.30
CA GLU A 80 -12.65 -10.22 -29.38
C GLU A 80 -12.11 -10.85 -28.08
N SER A 81 -11.00 -10.32 -27.56
CA SER A 81 -10.35 -10.77 -26.32
C SER A 81 -10.57 -9.84 -25.13
N LEU A 82 -9.98 -10.20 -23.99
CA LEU A 82 -10.02 -9.39 -22.76
C LEU A 82 -9.50 -7.96 -22.97
N LEU A 83 -8.46 -7.76 -23.77
CA LEU A 83 -7.97 -6.40 -24.05
C LEU A 83 -9.04 -5.55 -24.75
N ASP A 84 -9.80 -6.10 -25.69
CA ASP A 84 -10.86 -5.35 -26.37
C ASP A 84 -11.97 -4.97 -25.39
N LEU A 85 -12.40 -5.92 -24.56
CA LEU A 85 -13.42 -5.69 -23.53
C LEU A 85 -12.95 -4.66 -22.48
N PHE A 86 -11.69 -4.75 -22.06
CA PHE A 86 -11.05 -3.81 -21.17
C PHE A 86 -11.08 -2.39 -21.75
N LEU A 87 -10.58 -2.20 -22.97
CA LEU A 87 -10.58 -0.89 -23.63
C LEU A 87 -12.01 -0.35 -23.85
N GLU A 88 -12.95 -1.23 -24.19
CA GLU A 88 -14.36 -0.87 -24.38
C GLU A 88 -15.04 -0.43 -23.08
N SER A 89 -14.63 -1.00 -21.94
CA SER A 89 -15.11 -0.56 -20.63
C SER A 89 -14.75 0.91 -20.34
N PHE A 90 -13.55 1.36 -20.73
CA PHE A 90 -13.17 2.77 -20.61
C PHE A 90 -13.97 3.66 -21.57
N ARG A 91 -14.25 3.20 -22.79
CA ARG A 91 -14.98 4.01 -23.79
C ARG A 91 -16.42 4.28 -23.35
N ASN A 92 -17.05 3.31 -22.67
CA ASN A 92 -18.45 3.36 -22.27
C ASN A 92 -18.66 3.70 -20.79
N GLY A 93 -17.62 3.67 -19.97
CA GLY A 93 -17.71 3.95 -18.55
C GLY A 93 -17.93 5.43 -18.23
N GLU A 94 -18.49 5.69 -17.05
CA GLU A 94 -18.76 7.03 -16.56
C GLU A 94 -17.44 7.73 -16.16
N ARG A 95 -17.08 8.79 -16.89
CA ARG A 95 -15.84 9.57 -16.68
C ARG A 95 -14.56 8.75 -16.85
N THR A 96 -14.56 7.69 -17.66
CA THR A 96 -13.35 6.86 -17.88
C THR A 96 -12.72 7.03 -19.27
N LYS A 97 -13.47 7.49 -20.27
CA LYS A 97 -12.97 7.59 -21.66
C LYS A 97 -11.66 8.37 -21.83
N HIS A 98 -11.48 9.46 -21.09
CA HIS A 98 -10.26 10.27 -21.15
C HIS A 98 -9.03 9.57 -20.55
N LEU A 99 -9.24 8.59 -19.66
CA LEU A 99 -8.17 7.83 -19.02
C LEU A 99 -7.44 6.91 -20.02
N LEU A 100 -8.04 6.63 -21.18
CA LEU A 100 -7.34 5.94 -22.28
C LEU A 100 -6.11 6.71 -22.77
N ASN A 101 -6.11 8.04 -22.68
CA ASN A 101 -4.92 8.84 -23.01
C ASN A 101 -3.77 8.60 -22.03
N HIS A 102 -4.07 8.06 -20.85
CA HIS A 102 -3.11 7.82 -19.77
C HIS A 102 -2.81 6.33 -19.55
N LEU A 103 -3.46 5.46 -20.33
CA LEU A 103 -3.25 4.02 -20.30
C LEU A 103 -2.03 3.65 -21.14
N ILE A 104 -1.10 2.90 -20.57
CA ILE A 104 -0.03 2.19 -21.26
C ILE A 104 -0.32 0.69 -21.14
N VAL A 105 -0.42 0.03 -22.29
CA VAL A 105 -0.60 -1.42 -22.37
C VAL A 105 0.77 -2.06 -22.57
N VAL A 106 1.20 -2.85 -21.59
CA VAL A 106 2.47 -3.56 -21.59
C VAL A 106 2.26 -4.94 -22.20
N ALA A 107 2.76 -5.12 -23.42
CA ALA A 107 2.76 -6.39 -24.13
C ALA A 107 3.89 -7.29 -23.62
N LEU A 108 3.55 -8.54 -23.31
CA LEU A 108 4.51 -9.55 -22.81
C LEU A 108 5.15 -10.38 -23.92
N ASP A 109 4.62 -10.29 -25.14
CA ASP A 109 5.20 -10.91 -26.32
C ASP A 109 4.85 -10.13 -27.60
N ASP A 110 5.59 -10.39 -28.68
CA ASP A 110 5.46 -9.62 -29.93
C ASP A 110 4.05 -9.70 -30.56
N LYS A 111 3.31 -10.81 -30.37
CA LYS A 111 1.94 -10.91 -30.90
C LYS A 111 1.00 -9.97 -30.15
N ALA A 112 1.14 -9.91 -28.83
CA ALA A 112 0.38 -8.97 -28.00
C ALA A 112 0.69 -7.52 -28.38
N LEU A 113 1.96 -7.19 -28.65
CA LEU A 113 2.35 -5.85 -29.09
C LEU A 113 1.72 -5.48 -30.45
N GLN A 114 1.81 -6.38 -31.44
CA GLN A 114 1.23 -6.16 -32.76
C GLN A 114 -0.27 -5.96 -32.73
N TYR A 115 -0.96 -6.64 -31.81
CA TYR A 115 -2.39 -6.43 -31.60
C TYR A 115 -2.65 -5.08 -30.89
N CYS A 116 -1.93 -4.83 -29.79
CA CYS A 116 -2.04 -3.59 -29.02
C CYS A 116 -1.89 -2.36 -29.90
N LEU A 117 -0.84 -2.28 -30.73
CA LEU A 117 -0.56 -1.12 -31.59
C LEU A 117 -1.66 -0.81 -32.62
N ARG A 118 -2.56 -1.77 -32.89
CA ARG A 118 -3.76 -1.54 -33.72
C ARG A 118 -4.96 -1.09 -32.89
N ALA A 119 -5.03 -1.48 -31.63
CA ALA A 119 -6.15 -1.22 -30.73
C ALA A 119 -5.97 0.04 -29.86
N HIS A 120 -4.72 0.43 -29.57
CA HIS A 120 -4.36 1.45 -28.59
C HIS A 120 -3.05 2.17 -28.96
N PRO A 121 -2.93 3.51 -28.79
CA PRO A 121 -1.74 4.26 -29.17
C PRO A 121 -0.52 4.05 -28.26
N HIS A 122 -0.72 3.71 -26.98
CA HIS A 122 0.35 3.67 -26.00
C HIS A 122 0.68 2.22 -25.60
N CYS A 123 1.53 1.57 -26.40
CA CYS A 123 1.92 0.19 -26.19
C CYS A 123 3.42 0.07 -25.92
N TYR A 124 3.80 -0.76 -24.96
CA TYR A 124 5.19 -1.02 -24.60
C TYR A 124 5.47 -2.53 -24.63
N LEU A 125 6.56 -2.94 -25.28
CA LEU A 125 6.99 -4.34 -25.25
C LEU A 125 7.94 -4.57 -24.07
N HIS A 126 7.52 -5.39 -23.12
CA HIS A 126 8.39 -5.88 -22.07
C HIS A 126 9.10 -7.16 -22.54
N ARG A 127 10.31 -7.02 -23.11
CA ARG A 127 11.11 -8.17 -23.56
C ARG A 127 11.79 -8.86 -22.40
N ASP A 128 11.43 -10.12 -22.16
CA ASP A 128 12.21 -11.00 -21.31
C ASP A 128 13.48 -11.44 -22.07
N SER A 129 14.57 -10.67 -21.94
CA SER A 129 15.83 -10.92 -22.65
C SER A 129 16.52 -12.22 -22.21
N ARG A 130 16.32 -13.32 -22.95
CA ARG A 130 17.15 -14.56 -23.11
C ARG A 130 16.43 -15.87 -22.77
N SER A 131 15.65 -16.34 -23.74
CA SER A 131 15.42 -17.75 -24.05
C SER A 131 16.67 -18.46 -24.61
N LYS A 132 17.83 -18.32 -23.96
CA LYS A 132 19.00 -19.16 -24.26
C LYS A 132 19.61 -19.71 -22.99
N PHE A 133 19.16 -20.93 -22.67
CA PHE A 133 19.90 -21.99 -21.98
C PHE A 133 20.64 -21.55 -20.71
N GLU A 134 19.98 -21.60 -19.56
CA GLU A 134 20.69 -21.80 -18.29
C GLU A 134 19.73 -22.44 -17.27
N SER A 135 20.29 -23.39 -16.53
CA SER A 135 19.67 -24.48 -15.78
C SER A 135 18.53 -24.09 -14.84
N LEU A 136 17.49 -24.94 -14.79
CA LEU A 136 16.55 -24.99 -13.68
C LEU A 136 17.33 -25.15 -12.36
N ASN A 137 17.25 -24.15 -11.49
CA ASN A 137 17.28 -24.43 -10.06
C ASN A 137 15.93 -25.06 -9.67
N PRO A 138 15.90 -25.98 -8.70
CA PRO A 138 14.69 -26.74 -8.32
C PRO A 138 13.51 -25.86 -7.87
N ASP A 139 13.74 -24.56 -7.63
CA ASP A 139 12.72 -23.61 -7.15
C ASP A 139 12.05 -22.77 -8.25
N GLY A 140 12.37 -22.97 -9.55
CA GLY A 140 11.58 -22.42 -10.67
C GLY A 140 11.59 -20.89 -10.88
N LEU A 141 12.41 -20.13 -10.15
CA LEU A 141 12.40 -18.66 -10.09
C LEU A 141 13.26 -17.95 -11.17
N VAL A 142 13.01 -18.19 -12.46
CA VAL A 142 13.72 -17.47 -13.55
C VAL A 142 12.84 -16.42 -14.25
N ALA A 143 11.51 -16.58 -14.23
CA ALA A 143 10.55 -15.63 -14.85
C ALA A 143 10.20 -14.40 -13.98
N GLY A 144 10.75 -14.29 -12.77
CA GLY A 144 10.31 -13.35 -11.73
C GLY A 144 11.03 -12.02 -11.63
N TRP A 145 12.27 -11.95 -12.10
CA TRP A 145 13.19 -10.84 -11.76
C TRP A 145 12.96 -9.55 -12.57
N ARG A 146 12.39 -9.64 -13.77
CA ARG A 146 12.23 -8.48 -14.68
C ARG A 146 10.89 -7.75 -14.59
N LYS A 147 9.87 -8.40 -14.04
CA LYS A 147 8.53 -7.81 -13.85
C LYS A 147 8.51 -6.77 -12.72
N ARG A 148 9.29 -7.00 -11.65
CA ARG A 148 9.54 -5.99 -10.59
C ARG A 148 10.29 -4.77 -11.13
N ALA A 149 11.19 -4.98 -12.09
CA ALA A 149 11.98 -3.91 -12.65
C ALA A 149 11.10 -2.86 -13.32
N LEU A 150 10.04 -3.24 -14.05
CA LEU A 150 9.19 -2.26 -14.71
C LEU A 150 8.46 -1.32 -13.72
N VAL A 151 7.86 -1.85 -12.66
CA VAL A 151 7.20 -1.02 -11.64
C VAL A 151 8.22 -0.11 -10.96
N LYS A 152 9.39 -0.66 -10.60
CA LYS A 152 10.47 0.11 -10.00
C LYS A 152 10.97 1.22 -10.93
N ASP A 153 11.20 0.91 -12.21
CA ASP A 153 11.69 1.86 -13.20
C ASP A 153 10.71 3.03 -13.37
N ILE A 154 9.40 2.77 -13.41
CA ILE A 154 8.38 3.82 -13.50
C ILE A 154 8.44 4.75 -12.29
N LEU A 155 8.52 4.18 -11.08
CA LEU A 155 8.58 4.95 -9.83
C LEU A 155 9.89 5.71 -9.70
N ASP A 156 11.04 5.10 -10.01
CA ASP A 156 12.37 5.74 -9.99
C ASP A 156 12.47 6.89 -11.00
N LEU A 157 11.73 6.81 -12.12
CA LEU A 157 11.63 7.88 -13.12
C LEU A 157 10.73 9.04 -12.68
N GLY A 158 10.11 8.96 -11.49
CA GLY A 158 9.31 10.03 -10.93
C GLY A 158 7.85 10.03 -11.38
N TYR A 159 7.30 8.88 -11.82
CA TYR A 159 5.91 8.75 -12.26
C TYR A 159 5.08 7.98 -11.23
N ASN A 160 3.90 8.49 -10.90
CA ASN A 160 2.92 7.71 -10.14
C ASN A 160 2.30 6.67 -11.08
N MET A 161 1.88 5.55 -10.51
CA MET A 161 1.39 4.41 -11.26
C MET A 161 0.05 3.95 -10.71
N VAL A 162 -0.90 3.71 -11.61
CA VAL A 162 -2.09 2.92 -11.35
C VAL A 162 -1.93 1.62 -12.11
N PHE A 163 -1.84 0.50 -11.41
CA PHE A 163 -1.87 -0.81 -12.04
C PHE A 163 -3.30 -1.33 -12.09
N THR A 164 -3.69 -1.92 -13.22
CA THR A 164 -4.95 -2.64 -13.36
C THR A 164 -4.78 -3.89 -14.22
N GLU A 165 -5.34 -5.01 -13.78
CA GLU A 165 -5.43 -6.21 -14.63
C GLU A 165 -6.45 -6.00 -15.76
N ALA A 166 -6.25 -6.70 -16.88
CA ALA A 166 -7.10 -6.54 -18.07
C ALA A 166 -8.51 -7.13 -17.89
N ASP A 167 -8.73 -7.97 -16.88
CA ASP A 167 -10.04 -8.50 -16.52
C ASP A 167 -10.82 -7.59 -15.54
N VAL A 168 -10.24 -6.46 -15.12
CA VAL A 168 -10.90 -5.43 -14.31
C VAL A 168 -11.57 -4.38 -15.21
N LEU A 169 -12.90 -4.35 -15.25
CA LEU A 169 -13.66 -3.40 -16.06
C LEU A 169 -13.87 -2.05 -15.37
N TRP A 170 -13.56 -0.96 -16.06
CA TRP A 170 -13.65 0.41 -15.53
C TRP A 170 -14.95 1.09 -15.95
N LEU A 171 -16.04 0.78 -15.23
CA LEU A 171 -17.36 1.39 -15.47
C LEU A 171 -17.54 2.78 -14.85
N ARG A 172 -16.64 3.16 -13.92
CA ARG A 172 -16.54 4.49 -13.29
C ARG A 172 -15.07 4.83 -13.10
N ASN A 173 -14.74 6.12 -12.97
CA ASN A 173 -13.38 6.56 -12.67
C ASN A 173 -12.93 6.16 -11.24
N PRO A 174 -12.01 5.20 -11.06
CA PRO A 174 -11.58 4.75 -9.74
C PRO A 174 -10.59 5.73 -9.07
N LEU A 175 -9.98 6.64 -9.84
CA LEU A 175 -9.00 7.60 -9.31
C LEU A 175 -9.63 8.61 -8.34
N LEU A 176 -10.96 8.75 -8.37
CA LEU A 176 -11.72 9.55 -7.40
C LEU A 176 -11.65 8.99 -5.97
N HIS A 177 -11.24 7.72 -5.81
CA HIS A 177 -11.10 7.04 -4.53
C HIS A 177 -9.64 6.95 -4.06
N CYS A 178 -8.67 7.34 -4.88
CA CYS A 178 -7.27 7.43 -4.50
C CYS A 178 -7.03 8.77 -3.82
N HIS A 179 -6.66 8.76 -2.54
CA HIS A 179 -6.45 10.00 -1.80
C HIS A 179 -5.08 10.62 -2.19
N PRO A 180 -4.98 11.93 -2.47
CA PRO A 180 -3.73 12.55 -2.96
C PRO A 180 -2.52 12.44 -2.02
N TYR A 181 -2.80 12.25 -0.72
CA TYR A 181 -1.80 12.13 0.33
C TYR A 181 -1.36 10.69 0.58
N ASP A 182 -2.06 9.69 0.03
CA ASP A 182 -1.69 8.30 0.22
C ASP A 182 -0.54 7.95 -0.71
N SER A 183 0.53 7.39 -0.13
CA SER A 183 1.66 6.85 -0.90
C SER A 183 1.26 5.62 -1.71
N PHE A 184 0.31 4.84 -1.19
CA PHE A 184 -0.15 3.61 -1.84
C PHE A 184 -1.62 3.34 -1.52
N SER A 185 -2.38 2.88 -2.52
CA SER A 185 -3.78 2.48 -2.33
C SER A 185 -4.05 1.16 -3.03
N VAL A 186 -4.81 0.28 -2.38
CA VAL A 186 -5.16 -1.04 -2.92
C VAL A 186 -6.66 -1.23 -2.83
N ALA A 187 -7.25 -1.80 -3.87
CA ALA A 187 -8.64 -2.25 -3.80
C ALA A 187 -8.72 -3.49 -2.89
N CYS A 188 -9.44 -3.35 -1.76
CA CYS A 188 -9.68 -4.44 -0.82
C CYS A 188 -11.17 -4.77 -0.81
N GLY A 189 -11.51 -6.06 -0.96
CA GLY A 189 -12.85 -6.55 -0.67
C GLY A 189 -13.19 -6.43 0.82
N PHE A 190 -14.48 -6.30 1.14
CA PHE A 190 -14.98 -6.41 2.50
C PHE A 190 -16.03 -7.52 2.53
N SER A 191 -15.68 -8.69 3.07
CA SER A 191 -16.65 -9.73 3.40
C SER A 191 -17.17 -9.53 4.84
N SER A 192 -18.46 -9.21 4.98
CA SER A 192 -19.14 -9.08 6.28
C SER A 192 -19.43 -10.42 6.97
N SER A 193 -19.17 -11.53 6.30
CA SER A 193 -19.33 -12.89 6.82
C SER A 193 -17.96 -13.49 7.01
N GLY A 194 -17.57 -13.85 8.24
CA GLY A 194 -16.28 -14.47 8.61
C GLY A 194 -15.97 -15.84 7.98
N HIS A 195 -16.46 -16.11 6.78
CA HIS A 195 -16.03 -17.19 5.92
C HIS A 195 -14.95 -16.65 4.98
N GLN A 196 -13.74 -17.22 5.10
CA GLN A 196 -12.64 -17.07 4.15
C GLN A 196 -13.07 -17.62 2.78
N ALA A 197 -13.88 -16.89 2.04
CA ALA A 197 -13.86 -17.00 0.59
C ALA A 197 -12.54 -16.37 0.15
N ALA A 198 -11.73 -17.10 -0.62
CA ALA A 198 -10.54 -16.55 -1.25
C ALA A 198 -10.94 -15.29 -2.03
N GLU A 199 -10.60 -14.12 -1.48
CA GLU A 199 -10.89 -12.83 -2.09
C GLU A 199 -9.90 -12.63 -3.25
N ASN A 200 -10.28 -13.04 -4.45
CA ASN A 200 -9.62 -12.60 -5.69
C ASN A 200 -9.96 -11.13 -5.96
N THR A 201 -9.47 -10.23 -5.09
CA THR A 201 -9.59 -8.76 -5.24
C THR A 201 -8.27 -8.11 -5.69
N GLY A 202 -7.24 -8.92 -5.95
CA GLY A 202 -6.06 -8.46 -6.68
C GLY A 202 -6.47 -8.08 -8.09
N GLY A 203 -6.02 -6.91 -8.54
CA GLY A 203 -6.32 -6.42 -9.87
C GLY A 203 -6.29 -4.90 -10.00
N PHE A 204 -6.19 -4.16 -8.89
CA PHE A 204 -6.01 -2.71 -8.91
C PHE A 204 -5.14 -2.21 -7.74
N PHE A 205 -4.14 -1.39 -8.03
CA PHE A 205 -3.46 -0.58 -7.01
C PHE A 205 -2.96 0.75 -7.57
N TYR A 206 -2.85 1.74 -6.70
CA TYR A 206 -2.20 3.02 -6.95
C TYR A 206 -0.91 3.09 -6.13
N ALA A 207 0.15 3.60 -6.75
CA ALA A 207 1.48 3.76 -6.18
C ALA A 207 2.02 5.14 -6.54
N LYS A 208 2.33 5.95 -5.52
CA LYS A 208 2.96 7.25 -5.69
C LYS A 208 4.47 7.09 -5.87
N SER A 209 5.07 7.90 -6.72
CA SER A 209 6.54 7.95 -6.80
C SER A 209 7.10 8.70 -5.59
N ASN A 210 7.53 7.93 -4.58
CA ASN A 210 8.28 8.40 -3.43
C ASN A 210 9.06 7.24 -2.80
N ASP A 211 10.02 7.58 -1.93
CA ASP A 211 10.89 6.61 -1.28
C ASP A 211 10.08 5.59 -0.47
N GLU A 212 9.04 6.05 0.24
CA GLU A 212 8.13 5.21 1.04
C GLU A 212 7.49 4.08 0.20
N THR A 213 6.99 4.41 -0.98
CA THR A 213 6.32 3.44 -1.87
C THR A 213 7.31 2.46 -2.48
N VAL A 214 8.46 2.94 -2.93
CA VAL A 214 9.54 2.08 -3.48
C VAL A 214 9.97 1.07 -2.42
N ASP A 215 10.10 1.53 -1.18
CA ASP A 215 10.52 0.73 -0.05
C ASP A 215 9.50 -0.30 0.39
N MET A 216 8.24 0.11 0.46
CA MET A 216 7.14 -0.80 0.74
C MET A 216 7.05 -1.88 -0.35
N LEU A 217 7.20 -1.52 -1.63
CA LEU A 217 7.24 -2.49 -2.73
C LEU A 217 8.43 -3.46 -2.65
N ASN A 218 9.59 -3.00 -2.20
CA ASN A 218 10.76 -3.86 -1.94
C ASN A 218 10.46 -4.92 -0.86
N ILE A 219 9.75 -4.54 0.20
CA ILE A 219 9.35 -5.45 1.30
C ILE A 219 8.24 -6.42 0.86
N LEU A 220 7.26 -5.94 0.09
CA LEU A 220 6.09 -6.72 -0.32
C LEU A 220 6.38 -7.83 -1.33
N ASN A 221 7.56 -7.82 -1.97
CA ASN A 221 7.87 -8.67 -3.10
C ASN A 221 6.81 -8.50 -4.23
N VAL A 222 6.94 -7.39 -4.98
CA VAL A 222 6.05 -6.94 -6.08
C VAL A 222 5.69 -8.00 -7.11
N GLU A 223 6.49 -9.05 -7.27
CA GLU A 223 6.20 -10.13 -8.22
C GLU A 223 4.88 -10.83 -7.93
N ARG A 224 4.58 -11.09 -6.64
CA ARG A 224 3.28 -11.68 -6.23
C ARG A 224 2.09 -10.76 -6.50
N VAL A 225 2.36 -9.48 -6.67
CA VAL A 225 1.36 -8.41 -6.75
C VAL A 225 0.96 -8.13 -8.20
N VAL A 226 1.94 -8.13 -9.10
CA VAL A 226 1.76 -7.86 -10.52
C VAL A 226 1.50 -9.14 -11.32
N TYR A 227 1.90 -10.30 -10.77
CA TYR A 227 1.66 -11.62 -11.35
C TYR A 227 1.44 -12.68 -10.26
N PRO A 228 0.20 -12.99 -9.86
CA PRO A 228 -0.06 -14.10 -8.95
C PRO A 228 0.23 -15.43 -9.66
N THR A 229 1.46 -15.94 -9.55
CA THR A 229 1.78 -17.33 -9.92
C THR A 229 1.08 -18.24 -8.93
N THR A 230 -0.14 -18.67 -9.25
CA THR A 230 -0.92 -19.67 -8.50
C THR A 230 -0.91 -19.45 -6.98
N GLY A 231 -1.79 -18.56 -6.48
CA GLY A 231 -1.99 -18.39 -5.05
C GLY A 231 -3.18 -17.48 -4.76
N ASN A 232 -4.12 -17.97 -3.96
CA ASN A 232 -5.38 -17.33 -3.56
C ASN A 232 -5.22 -16.06 -2.67
N GLN A 233 -4.11 -15.31 -2.78
CA GLN A 233 -3.82 -14.18 -1.91
C GLN A 233 -3.71 -12.88 -2.71
N SER A 234 -4.61 -11.95 -2.43
CA SER A 234 -4.60 -10.60 -3.00
C SER A 234 -3.45 -9.76 -2.42
N LEU A 235 -3.09 -8.68 -3.10
CA LEU A 235 -2.20 -7.65 -2.54
C LEU A 235 -2.68 -7.12 -1.18
N CYS A 236 -4.00 -7.00 -1.03
CA CYS A 236 -4.63 -6.60 0.22
C CYS A 236 -4.33 -7.60 1.34
N ASP A 237 -4.37 -8.91 1.05
CA ASP A 237 -4.03 -9.95 2.03
C ASP A 237 -2.56 -9.89 2.43
N ILE A 238 -1.67 -9.65 1.46
CA ILE A 238 -0.22 -9.54 1.69
C ILE A 238 0.08 -8.35 2.62
N LEU A 239 -0.52 -7.19 2.37
CA LEU A 239 -0.36 -5.98 3.18
C LEU A 239 -0.83 -6.15 4.63
N LYS A 240 -1.82 -7.03 4.86
CA LYS A 240 -2.35 -7.34 6.20
C LYS A 240 -1.51 -8.36 6.98
N ARG A 241 -0.50 -9.00 6.37
CA ARG A 241 0.30 -10.02 7.05
C ARG A 241 1.20 -9.39 8.12
N LYS A 242 1.31 -10.07 9.27
CA LYS A 242 2.10 -9.59 10.41
C LYS A 242 3.59 -9.42 10.07
N ASP A 243 4.18 -10.32 9.27
CA ASP A 243 5.58 -10.25 8.84
C ASP A 243 5.85 -9.02 7.97
N VAL A 244 4.89 -8.63 7.13
CA VAL A 244 4.99 -7.42 6.29
C VAL A 244 4.90 -6.16 7.14
N ILE A 245 3.89 -6.07 8.02
CA ILE A 245 3.71 -4.93 8.92
C ILE A 245 4.96 -4.76 9.81
N GLN A 246 5.47 -5.87 10.35
CA GLN A 246 6.69 -5.84 11.17
C GLN A 246 7.93 -5.46 10.36
N GLY A 247 8.05 -5.94 9.11
CA GLY A 247 9.15 -5.57 8.22
C GLY A 247 9.16 -4.07 7.89
N LEU A 248 7.98 -3.48 7.65
CA LEU A 248 7.82 -2.04 7.45
C LEU A 248 8.19 -1.24 8.71
N HIS A 249 7.78 -1.72 9.89
CA HIS A 249 8.11 -1.07 11.16
C HIS A 249 9.62 -1.13 11.46
N LEU A 250 10.24 -2.30 11.33
CA LEU A 250 11.68 -2.49 11.55
C LEU A 250 12.51 -1.61 10.62
N LYS A 251 12.05 -1.41 9.37
CA LYS A 251 12.71 -0.51 8.43
C LYS A 251 12.73 0.94 8.95
N SER A 252 11.58 1.45 9.40
CA SER A 252 11.47 2.79 10.00
C SER A 252 12.40 2.96 11.22
N GLU A 253 12.52 1.93 12.05
CA GLU A 253 13.44 1.92 13.19
C GLU A 253 14.91 2.00 12.76
N ILE A 254 15.31 1.25 11.71
CA ILE A 254 16.68 1.28 11.16
C ILE A 254 17.02 2.64 10.55
N GLU A 255 16.10 3.26 9.82
CA GLU A 255 16.29 4.60 9.25
C GLU A 255 16.48 5.66 10.35
N SER A 256 15.66 5.59 11.40
CA SER A 256 15.78 6.44 12.58
C SER A 256 17.15 6.26 13.25
N LEU A 257 17.58 5.01 13.46
CA LEU A 257 18.90 4.68 14.00
C LEU A 257 20.03 5.30 13.16
N MET A 258 19.98 5.13 11.83
CA MET A 258 20.99 5.66 10.92
C MET A 258 21.04 7.20 10.92
N PHE A 259 19.88 7.85 10.98
CA PHE A 259 19.77 9.30 11.08
C PHE A 259 20.46 9.83 12.35
N PHE A 260 20.17 9.25 13.51
CA PHE A 260 20.75 9.70 14.77
C PHE A 260 22.25 9.36 14.88
N GLU A 261 22.71 8.24 14.33
CA GLU A 261 24.15 7.94 14.24
C GLU A 261 24.90 8.97 13.39
N HIS A 262 24.32 9.36 12.25
CA HIS A 262 24.91 10.40 11.41
C HIS A 262 24.97 11.74 12.15
N SER A 263 23.88 12.13 12.82
CA SER A 263 23.81 13.34 13.64
C SER A 263 24.86 13.35 14.75
N ARG A 264 25.01 12.24 15.49
CA ARG A 264 26.03 12.08 16.55
C ARG A 264 27.45 12.27 16.00
N LYS A 265 27.79 11.60 14.90
CA LYS A 265 29.12 11.70 14.27
C LYS A 265 29.43 13.10 13.75
N ALA A 266 28.44 13.75 13.13
CA ALA A 266 28.58 15.12 12.65
C ALA A 266 28.80 16.10 13.82
N ALA A 267 28.08 15.91 14.92
CA ALA A 267 28.21 16.74 16.10
C ALA A 267 29.57 16.56 16.80
N GLU A 268 30.05 15.33 16.90
CA GLU A 268 31.39 14.98 17.42
C GLU A 268 32.50 15.66 16.60
N ALA A 269 32.42 15.58 15.26
CA ALA A 269 33.39 16.24 14.38
C ALA A 269 33.35 17.77 14.48
N THR A 270 32.18 18.35 14.72
CA THR A 270 32.00 19.80 14.89
C THR A 270 32.53 20.27 16.25
N TYR A 271 32.36 19.47 17.30
CA TYR A 271 32.85 19.78 18.65
C TYR A 271 34.38 19.91 18.69
N ILE A 272 35.11 19.08 17.93
CA ILE A 272 36.58 19.20 17.80
C ILE A 272 36.99 20.59 17.26
N LYS A 273 36.18 21.18 16.40
CA LYS A 273 36.45 22.50 15.79
C LYS A 273 35.99 23.65 16.68
N ASN A 274 34.82 23.49 17.33
CA ASN A 274 34.25 24.49 18.20
C ASN A 274 33.54 23.83 19.40
N PRO A 275 34.23 23.66 20.54
CA PRO A 275 33.62 23.06 21.72
C PRO A 275 32.64 23.99 22.44
N LEU A 276 32.64 25.29 22.10
CA LEU A 276 31.75 26.29 22.71
C LEU A 276 30.44 26.48 21.92
N ASP A 277 30.15 25.58 20.99
CA ASP A 277 28.89 25.60 20.23
C ASP A 277 27.78 24.87 21.01
N ALA A 278 26.97 25.65 21.73
CA ALA A 278 25.84 25.13 22.50
C ALA A 278 24.77 24.45 21.62
N ASP A 279 24.58 24.88 20.37
CA ASP A 279 23.64 24.24 19.44
C ASP A 279 24.15 22.85 19.02
N ASN A 280 25.44 22.77 18.70
CA ASN A 280 26.08 21.49 18.36
C ASN A 280 26.05 20.50 19.54
N LEU A 281 26.38 20.96 20.75
CA LEU A 281 26.31 20.14 21.97
C LEU A 281 24.88 19.67 22.26
N THR A 282 23.88 20.53 22.02
CA THR A 282 22.46 20.16 22.15
C THR A 282 22.06 19.08 21.15
N ARG A 283 22.49 19.19 19.89
CA ARG A 283 22.26 18.17 18.87
C ARG A 283 22.96 16.86 19.20
N TRP A 284 24.19 16.92 19.72
CA TRP A 284 24.93 15.74 20.13
C TRP A 284 24.20 14.98 21.25
N GLY A 285 23.84 15.68 22.32
CA GLY A 285 23.12 15.08 23.43
C GLY A 285 21.74 14.54 23.03
N GLY A 286 21.00 15.26 22.17
CA GLY A 286 19.74 14.78 21.61
C GLY A 286 19.91 13.50 20.78
N ALA A 287 20.93 13.42 19.93
CA ALA A 287 21.22 12.20 19.17
C ALA A 287 21.57 11.01 20.07
N LEU A 288 22.37 11.22 21.13
CA LEU A 288 22.69 10.17 22.10
C LEU A 288 21.47 9.68 22.87
N LEU A 289 20.58 10.60 23.26
CA LEU A 289 19.30 10.26 23.90
C LEU A 289 18.46 9.35 23.01
N GLU A 290 18.31 9.67 21.73
CA GLU A 290 17.54 8.85 20.79
C GLU A 290 18.22 7.50 20.51
N LEU A 291 19.55 7.49 20.31
CA LEU A 291 20.32 6.26 20.09
C LEU A 291 20.26 5.30 21.27
N SER A 292 20.11 5.81 22.50
CA SER A 292 20.04 4.98 23.70
C SER A 292 18.89 3.97 23.66
N GLN A 293 17.80 4.26 22.95
CA GLN A 293 16.62 3.38 22.84
C GLN A 293 16.90 2.10 22.04
N PHE A 294 17.94 2.09 21.20
CA PHE A 294 18.30 0.97 20.33
C PHE A 294 19.41 0.08 20.93
N GLN A 295 19.94 0.44 22.10
CA GLN A 295 21.04 -0.28 22.74
C GLN A 295 20.55 -1.33 23.74
N ASN A 296 21.45 -2.22 24.16
CA ASN A 296 21.23 -3.05 25.34
C ASN A 296 21.20 -2.16 26.60
N PRO A 297 20.62 -2.62 27.74
CA PRO A 297 20.42 -1.78 28.91
C PRO A 297 21.67 -1.07 29.45
N GLU A 298 22.85 -1.69 29.39
CA GLU A 298 24.09 -1.08 29.86
C GLU A 298 24.62 -0.03 28.86
N GLY A 299 24.55 -0.32 27.55
CA GLY A 299 24.87 0.65 26.50
C GLY A 299 23.93 1.85 26.49
N SER A 300 22.63 1.64 26.72
CA SER A 300 21.63 2.70 26.85
C SER A 300 21.95 3.62 28.02
N LYS A 301 22.26 3.08 29.20
CA LYS A 301 22.65 3.89 30.38
C LYS A 301 23.89 4.73 30.09
N GLN A 302 24.91 4.16 29.46
CA GLN A 302 26.12 4.88 29.11
C GLN A 302 25.81 6.03 28.14
N MET A 303 25.05 5.77 27.07
CA MET A 303 24.66 6.80 26.11
C MET A 303 23.82 7.91 26.76
N LEU A 304 22.89 7.56 27.66
CA LEU A 304 22.09 8.54 28.41
C LEU A 304 22.96 9.40 29.34
N HIS A 305 23.96 8.81 29.99
CA HIS A 305 24.91 9.55 30.82
C HIS A 305 25.73 10.54 29.97
N ASP A 306 26.28 10.08 28.84
CA ASP A 306 27.02 10.94 27.91
C ASP A 306 26.13 12.05 27.32
N ALA A 307 24.85 11.76 27.06
CA ALA A 307 23.87 12.75 26.63
C ALA A 307 23.67 13.85 27.68
N ILE A 308 23.48 13.48 28.95
CA ILE A 308 23.33 14.44 30.07
C ILE A 308 24.56 15.34 30.13
N LEU A 309 25.77 14.77 30.13
CA LEU A 309 27.01 15.55 30.20
C LEU A 309 27.12 16.57 29.05
N LYS A 310 26.82 16.17 27.82
CA LYS A 310 26.90 17.07 26.65
C LYS A 310 25.85 18.17 26.68
N LEU A 311 24.66 17.86 27.16
CA LEU A 311 23.59 18.85 27.29
C LEU A 311 23.86 19.82 28.44
N GLU A 312 24.40 19.36 29.57
CA GLU A 312 24.83 20.23 30.67
C GLU A 312 25.99 21.15 30.25
N GLU A 313 26.92 20.65 29.43
CA GLU A 313 27.97 21.47 28.80
C GLU A 313 27.37 22.58 27.93
N ALA A 314 26.32 22.27 27.14
CA ALA A 314 25.59 23.28 26.37
C ALA A 314 24.94 24.35 27.28
N LEU A 315 24.41 23.95 28.44
CA LEU A 315 23.78 24.85 29.40
C LEU A 315 24.77 25.69 30.20
N ILE A 316 26.03 25.27 30.33
CA ILE A 316 27.10 26.12 30.87
C ILE A 316 27.37 27.30 29.91
N ILE A 317 27.30 27.05 28.60
CA ILE A 317 27.51 28.07 27.56
C ILE A 317 26.27 28.96 27.40
N ASP A 318 25.09 28.37 27.32
CA ASP A 318 23.81 29.07 27.20
C ASP A 318 22.80 28.53 28.25
N PRO A 319 22.75 29.13 29.45
CA PRO A 319 21.89 28.67 30.54
C PRO A 319 20.38 28.77 30.27
N LYS A 320 19.99 29.54 29.26
CA LYS A 320 18.59 29.79 28.88
C LYS A 320 18.16 28.99 27.66
N LYS A 321 19.02 28.09 27.17
CA LYS A 321 18.74 27.24 26.02
C LYS A 321 17.62 26.24 26.32
N HIS A 322 16.39 26.66 26.07
CA HIS A 322 15.17 25.93 26.42
C HIS A 322 15.11 24.49 25.85
N ASN A 323 15.61 24.26 24.64
CA ASN A 323 15.64 22.94 24.03
C ASN A 323 16.71 22.03 24.66
N ALA A 324 17.85 22.57 25.10
CA ALA A 324 18.81 21.81 25.89
C ALA A 324 18.24 21.46 27.27
N LEU A 325 17.60 22.41 27.96
CA LEU A 325 16.91 22.18 29.23
C LEU A 325 15.89 21.03 29.13
N TRP A 326 15.03 21.08 28.12
CA TRP A 326 14.05 20.04 27.89
C TRP A 326 14.68 18.68 27.56
N SER A 327 15.73 18.65 26.73
CA SER A 327 16.46 17.41 26.41
C SER A 327 17.15 16.79 27.64
N VAL A 328 17.72 17.61 28.54
CA VAL A 328 18.30 17.11 29.82
C VAL A 328 17.22 16.45 30.67
N GLY A 329 16.04 17.06 30.73
CA GLY A 329 14.89 16.49 31.46
C GLY A 329 14.46 15.13 30.91
N ASN A 330 14.41 14.98 29.59
CA ASN A 330 14.13 13.68 28.97
C ASN A 330 15.23 12.66 29.25
N ALA A 331 16.50 13.04 29.17
CA ALA A 331 17.62 12.14 29.45
C ALA A 331 17.63 11.65 30.91
N HIS A 332 17.36 12.53 31.88
CA HIS A 332 17.19 12.11 33.28
C HIS A 332 15.97 11.21 33.47
N THR A 333 14.86 11.50 32.80
CA THR A 333 13.65 10.66 32.87
C THR A 333 13.96 9.25 32.37
N SER A 334 14.53 9.12 31.17
CA SER A 334 14.93 7.84 30.60
C SER A 334 15.94 7.11 31.49
N TYR A 335 16.94 7.82 32.02
CA TYR A 335 17.92 7.22 32.94
C TYR A 335 17.26 6.72 34.24
N GLY A 336 16.34 7.48 34.81
CA GLY A 336 15.56 7.10 35.99
C GLY A 336 14.82 5.78 35.78
N PHE A 337 14.15 5.61 34.64
CA PHE A 337 13.47 4.37 34.26
C PHE A 337 14.38 3.16 34.08
N MET A 338 15.69 3.36 33.93
CA MET A 338 16.68 2.28 33.79
C MET A 338 17.43 1.98 35.08
N THR A 339 17.12 2.70 36.17
CA THR A 339 17.79 2.58 37.47
C THR A 339 16.85 2.12 38.58
N PRO A 340 17.36 1.49 39.65
CA PRO A 340 16.55 1.10 40.81
C PRO A 340 15.94 2.29 41.56
N ASP A 341 14.82 2.06 42.25
CA ASP A 341 13.92 3.06 42.88
C ASP A 341 14.59 4.18 43.70
N GLN A 342 15.72 3.88 44.35
CA GLN A 342 16.40 4.85 45.21
C GLN A 342 17.17 5.91 44.40
N VAL A 343 17.75 5.51 43.26
CA VAL A 343 18.49 6.40 42.36
C VAL A 343 17.54 7.06 41.36
N ALA A 344 16.50 6.34 40.92
CA ALA A 344 15.53 6.84 39.96
C ALA A 344 14.83 8.13 40.40
N ARG A 345 14.50 8.26 41.70
CA ARG A 345 13.87 9.46 42.26
C ARG A 345 14.69 10.73 42.06
N GLU A 346 16.00 10.67 42.32
CA GLU A 346 16.88 11.83 42.13
C GLU A 346 16.88 12.28 40.66
N HIS A 347 16.87 11.32 39.73
CA HIS A 347 16.78 11.63 38.31
C HIS A 347 15.42 12.22 37.93
N PHE A 348 14.30 11.73 38.46
CA PHE A 348 12.97 12.31 38.20
C PHE A 348 12.82 13.73 38.77
N ASP A 349 13.41 14.01 39.93
CA ASP A 349 13.42 15.35 40.52
C ASP A 349 14.23 16.33 39.65
N LYS A 350 15.41 15.90 39.19
CA LYS A 350 16.22 16.67 38.22
C LYS A 350 15.45 16.91 36.93
N ALA A 351 14.80 15.88 36.39
CA ALA A 351 13.99 16.01 35.18
C ALA A 351 12.88 17.06 35.33
N THR A 352 12.14 17.00 36.44
CA THR A 352 11.09 17.97 36.76
C THR A 352 11.63 19.39 36.83
N HIS A 353 12.78 19.58 37.49
CA HIS A 353 13.45 20.88 37.58
C HIS A 353 13.82 21.44 36.20
N TYR A 354 14.42 20.61 35.34
CA TYR A 354 14.82 21.02 33.99
C TYR A 354 13.61 21.31 33.08
N PHE A 355 12.53 20.51 33.18
CA PHE A 355 11.30 20.79 32.44
C PHE A 355 10.63 22.09 32.89
N GLN A 356 10.62 22.38 34.18
CA GLN A 356 10.10 23.65 34.69
C GLN A 356 10.89 24.83 34.09
N ARG A 357 12.22 24.78 34.12
CA ARG A 357 13.06 25.81 33.50
C ARG A 357 12.80 25.96 32.00
N ALA A 358 12.60 24.86 31.27
CA ALA A 358 12.26 24.92 29.85
C ALA A 358 10.90 25.62 29.59
N VAL A 359 9.90 25.35 30.45
CA VAL A 359 8.60 26.04 30.42
C VAL A 359 8.74 27.52 30.78
N ASP A 360 9.59 27.86 31.74
CA ASP A 360 9.81 29.26 32.15
C ASP A 360 10.43 30.09 31.01
N GLU A 361 11.34 29.50 30.23
CA GLU A 361 11.95 30.16 29.06
C GLU A 361 11.01 30.20 27.84
N GLN A 362 10.18 29.16 27.63
CA GLN A 362 9.18 29.12 26.56
C GLN A 362 7.82 28.60 27.05
N PRO A 363 7.01 29.47 27.66
CA PRO A 363 5.73 29.06 28.21
C PRO A 363 4.81 28.48 27.15
N GLU A 364 4.74 29.07 25.95
CA GLU A 364 3.80 28.65 24.90
C GLU A 364 4.11 27.30 24.24
N ASN A 365 5.25 26.68 24.58
CA ASN A 365 5.59 25.38 24.05
C ASN A 365 4.78 24.27 24.75
N GLU A 366 3.75 23.76 24.07
CA GLU A 366 2.89 22.69 24.59
C GLU A 366 3.65 21.43 24.97
N HIS A 367 4.75 21.11 24.27
CA HIS A 367 5.56 19.93 24.57
C HIS A 367 6.23 20.05 25.94
N TYR A 368 6.72 21.24 26.30
CA TYR A 368 7.40 21.47 27.58
C TYR A 368 6.41 21.38 28.74
N ARG A 369 5.24 22.01 28.60
CA ARG A 369 4.14 21.90 29.58
C ARG A 369 3.73 20.43 29.77
N ARG A 370 3.63 19.66 28.69
CA ARG A 370 3.26 18.24 28.74
C ARG A 370 4.34 17.39 29.42
N SER A 371 5.61 17.60 29.09
CA SER A 371 6.73 16.90 29.73
C SER A 371 6.76 17.16 31.24
N LEU A 372 6.56 18.41 31.66
CA LEU A 372 6.47 18.77 33.09
C LEU A 372 5.29 18.07 33.80
N GLN A 373 4.11 18.05 33.17
CA GLN A 373 2.93 17.37 33.71
C GLN A 373 3.12 15.84 33.83
N LEU A 374 3.88 15.25 32.92
CA LEU A 374 4.18 13.81 32.94
C LEU A 374 5.26 13.47 33.97
N ALA A 375 6.22 14.38 34.20
CA ALA A 375 7.30 14.17 35.16
C ALA A 375 6.79 13.92 36.58
N SER A 376 5.70 14.58 37.00
CA SER A 376 5.09 14.35 38.32
C SER A 376 4.53 12.94 38.51
N LYS A 377 4.31 12.18 37.42
CA LYS A 377 3.81 10.80 37.44
C LYS A 377 4.92 9.77 37.22
N ALA A 378 6.14 10.21 36.90
CA ALA A 378 7.25 9.31 36.61
C ALA A 378 7.60 8.36 37.76
N PRO A 379 7.59 8.79 39.05
CA PRO A 379 7.84 7.87 40.17
C PRO A 379 6.78 6.76 40.30
N GLU A 380 5.50 7.08 40.09
CA GLU A 380 4.41 6.08 40.13
C GLU A 380 4.55 5.07 38.98
N LEU A 381 4.82 5.57 37.76
CA LEU A 381 5.06 4.73 36.59
C LEU A 381 6.29 3.83 36.77
N HIS A 382 7.35 4.34 37.39
CA HIS A 382 8.57 3.58 37.69
C HIS A 382 8.27 2.38 38.60
N THR A 383 7.51 2.60 39.67
CA THR A 383 7.11 1.50 40.56
C THR A 383 6.25 0.46 39.86
N GLU A 384 5.37 0.86 38.93
CA GLU A 384 4.53 -0.06 38.17
C GLU A 384 5.35 -0.89 37.17
N VAL A 385 6.28 -0.26 36.44
CA VAL A 385 7.18 -0.93 35.49
C VAL A 385 8.03 -1.99 36.19
N HIS A 386 8.63 -1.65 37.34
CA HIS A 386 9.45 -2.59 38.11
C HIS A 386 8.62 -3.68 38.81
N LYS A 387 7.37 -3.42 39.18
CA LYS A 387 6.48 -4.40 39.81
C LYS A 387 5.90 -5.42 38.83
N HIS A 388 5.65 -5.03 37.58
CA HIS A 388 5.02 -5.87 36.57
C HIS A 388 6.00 -6.72 35.74
N GLY A 389 7.30 -6.71 36.05
CA GLY A 389 8.31 -7.54 35.37
C GLY A 389 8.44 -7.26 33.86
N SER A 390 7.85 -6.16 33.39
CA SER A 390 8.02 -5.67 32.04
C SER A 390 9.28 -4.82 32.07
N GLY A 391 10.38 -5.30 31.47
CA GLY A 391 11.58 -4.48 31.28
C GLY A 391 11.24 -3.14 30.62
N PRO A 392 12.16 -2.16 30.61
CA PRO A 392 11.87 -0.79 30.18
C PRO A 392 11.14 -0.79 28.83
N GLN A 393 9.84 -0.51 28.86
CA GLN A 393 9.10 -0.15 27.66
C GLN A 393 9.59 1.24 27.27
N SER A 394 9.95 1.43 26.00
CA SER A 394 10.31 2.76 25.50
C SER A 394 9.13 3.70 25.78
N LEU A 395 9.30 4.62 26.74
CA LEU A 395 8.53 5.84 26.72
C LEU A 395 8.97 6.55 25.45
N GLY A 396 8.19 6.40 24.38
CA GLY A 396 8.46 7.06 23.12
C GLY A 396 8.78 8.53 23.38
N GLY A 397 10.00 8.93 22.98
CA GLY A 397 10.44 10.30 23.08
C GLY A 397 9.36 11.22 22.52
N VAL A 398 9.04 12.27 23.26
CA VAL A 398 8.11 13.30 22.80
C VAL A 398 8.82 14.05 21.67
N ALA A 399 8.74 13.52 20.45
CA ALA A 399 9.34 14.11 19.27
C ALA A 399 8.86 15.56 19.09
N GLY A 400 9.81 16.48 18.94
CA GLY A 400 9.59 17.79 18.33
C GLY A 400 9.31 17.65 16.83
N PRO A 401 8.86 18.73 16.14
CA PRO A 401 7.89 18.64 15.07
C PRO A 401 8.45 18.05 13.79
N SER A 402 7.89 16.91 13.38
CA SER A 402 7.64 16.60 11.97
C SER A 402 6.14 16.64 11.77
N SER A 403 5.71 17.56 10.91
CA SER A 403 4.32 17.82 10.56
C SER A 403 3.69 16.64 9.82
N THR A 404 2.77 15.92 10.46
CA THR A 404 1.65 15.27 9.78
C THR A 404 0.42 15.28 10.68
N THR A 405 -0.57 16.08 10.26
CA THR A 405 -1.91 16.14 10.84
C THR A 405 -2.62 14.79 10.68
N ALA A 406 -2.86 14.09 11.77
CA ALA A 406 -3.85 13.01 11.83
C ALA A 406 -5.05 13.49 12.66
N SER A 407 -6.18 13.69 11.98
CA SER A 407 -7.46 14.07 12.58
C SER A 407 -7.95 12.99 13.55
N GLY A 408 -8.40 13.42 14.72
CA GLY A 408 -8.71 12.54 15.84
C GLY A 408 -9.90 11.59 15.65
N SER A 409 -9.76 10.43 16.28
CA SER A 409 -10.88 9.59 16.70
C SER A 409 -10.94 9.57 18.23
N LYS A 410 -12.06 10.06 18.77
CA LYS A 410 -12.37 10.11 20.20
C LYS A 410 -12.29 8.72 20.85
N THR A 411 -11.47 8.56 21.88
CA THR A 411 -11.58 7.45 22.84
C THR A 411 -12.73 7.73 23.82
N MET A 412 -13.77 6.91 23.75
CA MET A 412 -14.84 6.86 24.75
C MET A 412 -14.42 5.90 25.89
N LYS A 413 -14.55 6.39 27.12
CA LYS A 413 -14.22 5.75 28.40
C LYS A 413 -14.64 4.27 28.50
N GLN A 414 -13.76 3.46 29.08
CA GLN A 414 -14.12 2.18 29.69
C GLN A 414 -15.27 2.34 30.69
N LYS A 415 -16.33 1.55 30.52
CA LYS A 415 -17.31 1.21 31.56
C LYS A 415 -17.49 -0.30 31.56
N LYS A 416 -16.58 -1.02 32.21
CA LYS A 416 -16.62 -2.48 32.36
C LYS A 416 -17.52 -2.82 33.56
N ASN A 417 -18.81 -3.12 33.31
CA ASN A 417 -19.64 -3.96 34.20
C ASN A 417 -21.06 -4.32 33.66
N SER A 418 -21.35 -4.16 32.36
CA SER A 418 -22.64 -4.56 31.77
C SER A 418 -22.60 -5.89 31.00
N ASP A 419 -21.47 -6.26 30.41
CA ASP A 419 -21.43 -7.32 29.39
C ASP A 419 -21.67 -8.74 29.94
N LEU A 420 -21.30 -8.99 31.20
CA LEU A 420 -21.47 -10.32 31.80
C LEU A 420 -22.95 -10.65 32.11
N LYS A 421 -23.80 -9.63 32.31
CA LYS A 421 -25.25 -9.82 32.55
C LYS A 421 -26.01 -10.11 31.25
N TYR A 422 -25.59 -9.51 30.13
CA TYR A 422 -26.22 -9.75 28.83
C TYR A 422 -25.82 -11.08 28.22
N ASP A 423 -24.59 -11.56 28.49
CA ASP A 423 -24.15 -12.87 28.01
C ASP A 423 -24.94 -14.01 28.67
N VAL A 424 -25.12 -13.97 30.00
CA VAL A 424 -25.87 -15.02 30.73
C VAL A 424 -27.37 -15.03 30.35
N LEU A 425 -27.98 -13.86 30.15
CA LEU A 425 -29.39 -13.78 29.69
C LEU A 425 -29.54 -14.27 28.23
N GLY A 426 -28.54 -14.02 27.37
CA GLY A 426 -28.52 -14.50 25.99
C GLY A 426 -28.50 -16.02 25.88
N TRP A 427 -27.67 -16.68 26.69
CA TRP A 427 -27.60 -18.15 26.71
C TRP A 427 -28.88 -18.81 27.26
N VAL A 428 -29.55 -18.17 28.22
CA VAL A 428 -30.84 -18.66 28.75
C VAL A 428 -31.95 -18.53 27.69
N ILE A 429 -32.02 -17.42 26.96
CA ILE A 429 -33.01 -17.22 25.90
C ILE A 429 -32.76 -18.20 24.74
N LEU A 430 -31.49 -18.45 24.38
CA LEU A 430 -31.12 -19.44 23.35
C LEU A 430 -31.55 -20.86 23.76
N ALA A 431 -31.31 -21.24 25.01
CA ALA A 431 -31.69 -22.55 25.53
C ALA A 431 -33.22 -22.75 25.53
N VAL A 432 -33.99 -21.73 25.94
CA VAL A 432 -35.46 -21.76 25.88
C VAL A 432 -35.96 -21.85 24.43
N GLY A 433 -35.33 -21.11 23.50
CA GLY A 433 -35.63 -21.17 22.07
C GLY A 433 -35.43 -22.57 21.49
N ILE A 434 -34.32 -23.23 21.79
CA ILE A 434 -34.01 -24.59 21.31
C ILE A 434 -35.01 -25.61 21.87
N VAL A 435 -35.37 -25.53 23.15
CA VAL A 435 -36.35 -26.43 23.76
C VAL A 435 -37.75 -26.25 23.15
N THR A 436 -38.17 -25.00 22.91
CA THR A 436 -39.46 -24.72 22.24
C THR A 436 -39.49 -25.20 20.79
N TRP A 437 -38.38 -25.10 20.05
CA TRP A 437 -38.27 -25.59 18.69
C TRP A 437 -38.33 -27.12 18.61
N ILE A 438 -37.64 -27.82 19.52
CA ILE A 438 -37.66 -29.29 19.58
C ILE A 438 -39.06 -29.80 19.95
N GLN A 439 -39.77 -29.10 20.84
CA GLN A 439 -41.15 -29.44 21.21
C GLN A 439 -42.12 -29.21 20.04
N PHE A 440 -41.94 -28.14 19.27
CA PHE A 440 -42.73 -27.86 18.07
C PHE A 440 -42.47 -28.89 16.95
N ALA A 441 -41.20 -29.28 16.74
CA ALA A 441 -40.84 -30.30 15.75
C ALA A 441 -41.40 -31.69 16.08
N LYS A 442 -41.55 -32.02 17.37
CA LYS A 442 -42.20 -33.27 17.80
C LYS A 442 -43.73 -33.27 17.59
N SER A 443 -44.37 -32.11 17.56
CA SER A 443 -45.82 -31.99 17.38
C SER A 443 -46.28 -32.17 15.92
N GLN A 444 -45.36 -32.19 14.94
CA GLN A 444 -45.67 -32.28 13.51
C GLN A 444 -45.27 -33.61 12.84
N MET A 445 -44.97 -34.67 13.59
CA MET A 445 -44.72 -35.98 12.98
C MET A 445 -46.05 -36.70 12.64
N PRO A 446 -46.25 -37.17 11.39
CA PRO A 446 -47.40 -38.00 11.05
C PRO A 446 -47.34 -39.37 11.75
N PRO A 447 -48.49 -40.01 12.06
CA PRO A 447 -48.49 -41.31 12.71
C PRO A 447 -47.90 -42.40 11.82
N ALA A 448 -47.12 -43.30 12.42
CA ALA A 448 -46.46 -44.40 11.73
C ALA A 448 -47.47 -45.43 11.19
N PRO A 449 -47.22 -46.04 10.01
CA PRO A 449 -48.11 -47.03 9.42
C PRO A 449 -48.11 -48.35 10.21
N PRO A 450 -49.23 -49.09 10.18
CA PRO A 450 -49.38 -50.30 10.98
C PRO A 450 -48.46 -51.43 10.47
N ARG A 451 -47.86 -52.14 11.42
CA ARG A 451 -47.01 -53.31 11.16
C ARG A 451 -47.87 -54.49 10.72
N GLN A 452 -47.54 -55.07 9.56
CA GLN A 452 -47.86 -56.44 9.21
C GLN A 452 -46.63 -57.31 9.42
#